data_AF-A0A354EQ08-F1
#
_entry.id   AF-A0A354EQ08-F1
#
_cell.length_a   1.000
_cell.length_b   1.000
_cell.length_c   1.000
_cell.angle_alpha   90.00
_cell.angle_beta   90.00
_cell.angle_gamma   90.00
#
_symmetry.space_group_name_H-M   'P 1'
#
loop_
_entity.id
_entity.type
_entity.pdbx_description
1 polymer ?
#
loop_
_entity_poly.entity_id
_entity_poly.type
_entity_poly.pdbx_seq_one_letter_code
_entity_poly.pdbx_strand_id
1 'polypeptide(L)'
;YELGGPSVFTFREVLELVRRETGRDRMLVSLPFAVAKPLGSLLQLSRFVGVTPPLTRDQVLMLERDNVVAPEALGLAALGVDHATGMAAIAPSYLWRYRVGGQFAEAPAH
;
A
#
# COMPACT_ATOMS: atom_id res chain seq x y z
N TYR A 1 -21.50 -2.10 -7.55
CA TYR A 1 -20.43 -3.11 -7.41
C TYR A 1 -19.21 -2.42 -6.85
N GLU A 2 -18.51 -3.07 -5.93
CA GLU A 2 -17.23 -2.59 -5.39
C GLU A 2 -16.25 -3.77 -5.31
N LEU A 3 -15.05 -3.60 -5.85
CA LEU A 3 -14.08 -4.68 -6.01
C LEU A 3 -13.04 -4.58 -4.90
N GLY A 4 -13.15 -5.47 -3.90
CA GLY A 4 -12.20 -5.60 -2.81
C GLY A 4 -11.64 -7.01 -2.71
N GLY A 5 -10.47 -7.12 -2.10
CA GLY A 5 -9.88 -8.41 -1.75
C GLY A 5 -10.60 -9.09 -0.58
N PRO A 6 -10.22 -10.32 -0.24
CA PRO A 6 -10.86 -11.12 0.82
C PRO A 6 -10.58 -10.64 2.24
N SER A 7 -9.76 -9.60 2.44
CA SER A 7 -9.38 -9.11 3.76
C SER A 7 -9.18 -7.59 3.73
N VAL A 8 -9.54 -6.93 4.83
CA VAL A 8 -9.33 -5.50 5.05
C VAL A 8 -7.98 -5.31 5.74
N PHE A 9 -7.22 -4.31 5.28
CA PHE A 9 -5.93 -3.93 5.86
C PHE A 9 -5.93 -2.45 6.20
N THR A 10 -5.40 -2.11 7.36
CA THR A 10 -4.93 -0.76 7.65
C THR A 10 -3.71 -0.44 6.79
N PHE A 11 -3.48 0.84 6.50
CA PHE A 11 -2.29 1.24 5.74
C PHE A 11 -0.99 0.86 6.46
N ARG A 12 -0.98 0.85 7.80
CA ARG A 12 0.16 0.40 8.61
C ARG A 12 0.49 -1.07 8.37
N GLU A 13 -0.51 -1.95 8.38
CA GLU A 13 -0.31 -3.39 8.11
C GLU A 13 0.21 -3.64 6.70
N VAL A 14 -0.22 -2.86 5.71
CA VAL A 14 0.36 -2.91 4.35
C VAL A 14 1.86 -2.58 4.38
N LEU A 15 2.26 -1.53 5.11
CA LEU A 15 3.68 -1.16 5.21
C LEU A 15 4.51 -2.18 6.00
N GLU A 16 3.92 -2.80 7.02
CA GLU A 16 4.55 -3.89 7.79
C GLU A 16 4.73 -5.15 6.94
N LEU A 17 3.73 -5.51 6.13
CA LEU A 17 3.84 -6.56 5.12
C LEU A 17 5.01 -6.27 4.17
N VAL A 18 5.09 -5.05 3.62
CA VAL A 18 6.19 -4.67 2.72
C VAL A 18 7.55 -4.79 3.40
N ARG A 19 7.69 -4.33 4.65
CA ARG A 19 8.95 -4.46 5.41
C ARG A 19 9.38 -5.89 5.60
N ARG A 20 8.44 -6.73 6.04
CA ARG A 20 8.68 -8.17 6.24
C ARG A 20 9.12 -8.82 4.94
N GLU A 21 8.35 -8.63 3.86
CA GLU A 21 8.62 -9.27 2.57
C GLU A 21 9.91 -8.79 1.89
N THR A 22 10.35 -7.56 2.19
CA THR A 22 11.58 -6.98 1.65
C THR A 22 12.79 -7.09 2.57
N GLY A 23 12.62 -7.61 3.80
CA GLY A 23 13.68 -7.67 4.82
C GLY A 23 14.24 -6.31 5.21
N ARG A 24 13.43 -5.23 5.12
CA ARG A 24 13.86 -3.87 5.47
C ARG A 24 13.31 -3.45 6.80
N ASP A 25 14.20 -3.12 7.72
CA ASP A 25 13.85 -2.53 9.00
C ASP A 25 13.99 -1.00 8.97
N ARG A 26 12.87 -0.26 8.99
CA ARG A 26 12.89 1.20 8.79
C ARG A 26 11.87 1.99 9.63
N MET A 27 11.71 1.91 10.95
CA MET A 27 10.74 2.72 11.78
C MET A 27 9.51 3.41 11.09
N LEU A 28 8.27 2.97 11.39
CA LEU A 28 7.04 3.62 10.92
C LEU A 28 6.63 4.77 11.85
N VAL A 29 6.68 6.01 11.36
CA VAL A 29 6.23 7.19 12.10
C VAL A 29 4.86 7.63 11.61
N SER A 30 3.95 7.90 12.54
CA SER A 30 2.63 8.47 12.23
C SER A 30 2.76 9.98 11.97
N LEU A 31 2.21 10.45 10.86
CA LEU A 31 2.20 11.86 10.49
C LEU A 31 0.77 12.40 10.53
N PRO A 32 0.44 13.40 11.38
CA PRO A 32 -0.89 14.01 11.38
C PRO A 32 -1.23 14.66 10.04
N PHE A 33 -2.48 14.55 9.59
CA PHE A 33 -2.92 15.11 8.30
C PHE A 33 -2.72 16.61 8.18
N ALA A 34 -2.81 17.35 9.29
CA ALA A 34 -2.51 18.79 9.34
C ALA A 34 -1.08 19.12 8.88
N VAL A 35 -0.14 18.20 9.06
CA VAL A 35 1.26 18.32 8.60
C VAL A 35 1.44 17.68 7.23
N ALA A 36 0.81 16.53 6.98
CA ALA A 36 0.95 15.80 5.72
C ALA A 36 0.43 16.60 4.52
N LYS A 37 -0.71 17.31 4.65
CA LYS A 37 -1.32 18.11 3.57
C LYS A 37 -0.38 19.20 3.00
N PRO A 38 0.16 20.13 3.80
CA PRO A 38 1.09 21.14 3.29
C PRO A 38 2.38 20.51 2.78
N LEU A 39 2.90 19.46 3.44
CA LEU A 39 4.09 18.76 2.98
C LEU A 39 3.90 18.13 1.60
N GLY A 40 2.79 17.44 1.37
CA GLY A 40 2.45 16.87 0.05
C GLY A 40 2.26 17.96 -1.03
N SER A 41 1.75 19.14 -0.64
CA SER A 41 1.61 20.28 -1.56
C SER A 41 2.97 20.84 -1.98
N LEU A 42 3.90 20.97 -1.03
CA LEU A 42 5.26 21.44 -1.28
C LEU A 42 6.05 20.43 -2.12
N LEU A 43 6.02 19.14 -1.76
CA LEU A 43 6.73 18.09 -2.47
C LEU A 43 6.25 17.95 -3.91
N GLN A 44 4.96 18.13 -4.17
CA GLN A 44 4.39 18.06 -5.52
C GLN A 44 4.96 19.11 -6.49
N LEU A 45 5.55 20.21 -5.99
CA LEU A 45 6.25 21.20 -6.82
C LEU A 45 7.50 20.62 -7.50
N SER A 46 8.06 19.51 -7.01
CA SER A 46 9.20 18.83 -7.66
C SER A 46 8.88 18.40 -9.10
N ARG A 47 7.59 18.26 -9.44
CA ARG A 47 7.15 17.95 -10.80
C ARG A 47 7.53 19.03 -11.81
N PHE A 48 7.62 20.30 -11.39
CA PHE A 48 8.01 21.39 -12.28
C PHE A 48 9.48 21.30 -12.73
N VAL A 49 10.31 20.58 -11.97
CA VAL A 49 11.71 20.30 -12.33
C VAL A 49 11.91 18.87 -12.83
N GLY A 50 10.83 18.19 -13.24
CA GLY A 50 10.88 16.84 -13.81
C GLY A 50 11.11 15.71 -12.81
N VAL A 51 10.98 15.97 -11.49
CA VAL A 51 11.19 14.96 -10.45
C VAL A 51 9.85 14.44 -9.93
N THR A 52 9.65 13.12 -9.96
CA THR A 52 8.45 12.48 -9.40
C THR A 52 8.41 12.69 -7.89
N PRO A 53 7.34 13.30 -7.35
CA PRO A 53 7.23 13.59 -5.93
C PRO A 53 7.05 12.28 -5.14
N PRO A 54 7.72 12.12 -3.99
CA PRO A 54 7.55 10.94 -3.15
C PRO A 54 6.20 10.90 -2.42
N LEU A 55 5.54 12.06 -2.29
CA LEU A 55 4.21 12.23 -1.71
C LEU A 55 3.54 13.43 -2.37
N THR A 56 2.27 13.32 -2.76
CA THR A 56 1.47 14.44 -3.27
C THR A 56 0.35 14.82 -2.32
N ARG A 57 -0.20 16.03 -2.47
CA ARG A 57 -1.38 16.45 -1.71
C ARG A 57 -2.57 15.51 -1.94
N ASP A 58 -2.79 15.09 -3.17
CA ASP A 58 -3.92 14.22 -3.53
C ASP A 58 -3.77 12.83 -2.91
N GLN A 59 -2.56 12.28 -2.84
CA GLN A 59 -2.27 11.03 -2.14
C GLN A 59 -2.58 11.14 -0.65
N VAL A 60 -2.25 12.27 -0.01
CA VAL A 60 -2.57 12.49 1.40
C VAL A 60 -4.09 12.52 1.62
N LEU A 61 -4.84 13.22 0.76
CA LEU A 61 -6.30 13.27 0.85
C LEU A 61 -6.95 11.90 0.65
N MET A 62 -6.39 11.06 -0.22
CA MET A 62 -6.87 9.69 -0.40
C MET A 62 -6.67 8.81 0.85
N LEU A 63 -5.64 9.09 1.65
CA LEU A 63 -5.36 8.36 2.90
C LEU A 63 -6.27 8.76 4.06
N GLU A 64 -6.99 9.89 3.97
CA GLU A 64 -7.94 10.34 5.01
C GLU A 64 -9.23 9.53 5.03
N ARG A 65 -9.52 8.81 3.95
CA ARG A 65 -10.75 8.06 3.78
C ARG A 65 -10.45 6.59 3.60
N ASP A 66 -11.16 5.76 4.35
CA ASP A 66 -11.08 4.31 4.21
C ASP A 66 -11.62 3.87 2.85
N ASN A 67 -10.81 3.10 2.13
CA ASN A 67 -11.14 2.50 0.84
C ASN A 67 -11.55 1.03 1.04
N VAL A 68 -12.59 0.81 1.85
CA VAL A 68 -13.14 -0.51 2.17
C VAL A 68 -14.47 -0.69 1.46
N VAL A 69 -14.73 -1.92 1.00
CA VAL A 69 -15.98 -2.28 0.34
C VAL A 69 -17.16 -2.08 1.29
N ALA A 70 -18.21 -1.40 0.82
CA ALA A 70 -19.42 -1.20 1.58
C ALA A 70 -20.14 -2.54 1.86
N PRO A 71 -20.76 -2.73 3.04
CA PRO A 71 -21.36 -4.02 3.43
C PRO A 71 -22.41 -4.56 2.44
N GLU A 72 -23.17 -3.66 1.80
CA GLU A 72 -24.26 -4.01 0.88
C GLU A 72 -23.83 -4.02 -0.60
N ALA A 73 -22.55 -3.78 -0.89
CA ALA A 73 -22.07 -3.72 -2.26
C ALA A 73 -21.86 -5.12 -2.85
N LEU A 74 -22.35 -5.33 -4.07
CA LEU A 74 -22.01 -6.53 -4.85
C LEU A 74 -20.50 -6.56 -5.16
N GLY A 75 -19.82 -7.61 -4.70
CA GLY A 75 -18.37 -7.79 -4.83
C GLY A 75 -17.92 -8.74 -5.94
N LEU A 76 -16.68 -9.22 -5.85
CA LEU A 76 -16.06 -10.14 -6.82
C LEU A 76 -16.86 -11.45 -7.02
N ALA A 77 -17.48 -11.98 -5.98
CA ALA A 77 -18.31 -13.19 -6.06
C ALA A 77 -19.52 -13.00 -6.99
N ALA A 78 -20.12 -11.82 -7.01
CA ALA A 78 -21.24 -11.51 -7.91
C ALA A 78 -20.82 -11.47 -9.40
N LEU A 79 -19.51 -11.44 -9.67
CA LEU A 79 -18.91 -11.52 -11.00
C LEU A 79 -18.38 -12.91 -11.34
N GLY A 80 -18.65 -13.92 -10.50
CA GLY A 80 -18.18 -15.30 -10.69
C GLY A 80 -16.75 -15.56 -10.21
N VAL A 81 -16.19 -14.68 -9.36
CA VAL A 81 -14.86 -14.85 -8.76
C VAL A 81 -15.04 -15.23 -7.28
N ASP A 82 -15.24 -16.52 -7.03
CA ASP A 82 -15.57 -17.05 -5.70
C ASP A 82 -14.37 -17.15 -4.75
N HIS A 83 -13.15 -17.24 -5.31
CA HIS A 83 -11.90 -17.41 -4.55
C HIS A 83 -10.89 -16.32 -4.93
N ALA A 84 -11.17 -15.09 -4.54
CA ALA A 84 -10.25 -13.97 -4.73
C ALA A 84 -8.93 -14.22 -3.97
N THR A 85 -7.80 -14.09 -4.66
CA THR A 85 -6.47 -14.22 -4.02
C THR A 85 -6.19 -13.00 -3.15
N GLY A 86 -5.82 -13.24 -1.89
CA GLY A 86 -5.48 -12.17 -0.94
C GLY A 86 -4.13 -11.52 -1.22
N MET A 87 -3.99 -10.25 -0.84
CA MET A 87 -2.74 -9.48 -1.00
C MET A 87 -1.54 -10.19 -0.36
N ALA A 88 -1.67 -10.68 0.86
CA ALA A 88 -0.58 -11.35 1.58
C ALA A 88 -0.08 -12.62 0.87
N ALA A 89 -0.93 -13.30 0.10
CA ALA A 89 -0.55 -14.49 -0.64
C ALA A 89 0.25 -14.16 -1.91
N ILE A 90 -0.08 -13.05 -2.59
CA ILE A 90 0.57 -12.68 -3.85
C ILE A 90 1.75 -11.71 -3.68
N ALA A 91 1.76 -10.89 -2.62
CA ALA A 91 2.78 -9.87 -2.38
C ALA A 91 4.23 -10.39 -2.43
N PRO A 92 4.58 -11.58 -1.88
CA PRO A 92 5.95 -12.11 -1.97
C PRO A 92 6.44 -12.25 -3.42
N SER A 93 5.55 -12.63 -4.34
CA SER A 93 5.88 -12.81 -5.77
C SER A 93 6.26 -11.52 -6.50
N TYR A 94 5.85 -10.35 -5.97
CA TYR A 94 6.23 -9.04 -6.50
C TYR A 94 7.38 -8.42 -5.72
N LEU A 95 7.41 -8.61 -4.40
CA LEU A 95 8.32 -7.91 -3.51
C LEU A 95 9.72 -8.53 -3.44
N TRP A 96 9.93 -9.75 -3.92
CA TRP A 96 11.24 -10.41 -3.90
C TRP A 96 12.34 -9.57 -4.54
N ARG A 97 12.05 -8.85 -5.64
CA ARG A 97 13.03 -7.99 -6.33
C ARG A 97 13.54 -6.86 -5.45
N TYR A 98 12.75 -6.47 -4.46
CA TYR A 98 13.09 -5.44 -3.49
C TYR A 98 13.67 -6.03 -2.21
N ARG A 99 14.02 -7.31 -2.10
CA ARG A 99 14.67 -7.84 -0.89
C ARG A 99 16.09 -7.31 -0.71
N VAL A 100 16.54 -7.17 0.54
CA VAL A 100 17.96 -6.93 0.84
C VAL A 100 18.76 -8.15 0.36
N GLY A 101 19.67 -7.97 -0.60
CA GLY A 101 20.36 -9.09 -1.29
C GLY A 101 19.75 -9.49 -2.64
N GLY A 102 18.63 -8.89 -3.04
CA GLY A 102 18.02 -9.07 -4.37
C GLY A 102 17.58 -10.50 -4.64
N GLN A 103 17.88 -11.02 -5.85
CA GLN A 103 17.46 -12.36 -6.29
C GLN A 103 18.06 -13.52 -5.49
N PHE A 104 19.14 -13.26 -4.74
CA PHE A 104 19.82 -14.24 -3.90
C PHE A 104 19.41 -14.13 -2.42
N ALA A 105 18.49 -13.22 -2.09
CA ALA A 105 18.00 -13.05 -0.74
C ALA A 105 17.14 -14.23 -0.31
N GLU A 106 17.36 -14.70 0.91
CA GLU A 106 16.52 -15.70 1.54
C GLU A 106 15.10 -15.17 1.73
N ALA A 107 14.10 -16.05 1.61
CA ALA A 107 12.72 -15.66 1.89
C ALA A 107 12.56 -15.42 3.39
N PRO A 108 11.77 -14.42 3.81
CA PRO A 108 11.48 -14.22 5.23
C PRO A 108 10.77 -15.45 5.80
N ALA A 109 11.09 -15.82 7.03
CA ALA A 109 10.36 -16.87 7.75
C ALA A 109 8.92 -16.40 8.01
N HIS A 110 7.96 -17.28 7.72
CA HIS A 110 6.52 -17.04 7.85
C HIS A 110 5.96 -17.58 9.17
#